data_AF-A0A9C8A9H4-F1
#
_entry.id   AF-A0A9C8A9H4-F1
#
_cell.length_a   1.000
_cell.length_b   1.000
_cell.length_c   1.000
_cell.angle_alpha   90.00
_cell.angle_beta   90.00
_cell.angle_gamma   90.00
#
_symmetry.space_group_name_H-M   'P 1'
#
loop_
_entity.id
_entity.type
_entity.pdbx_description
1 polymer ?
#
loop_
_entity_poly.entity_id
_entity_poly.type
_entity_poly.pdbx_seq_one_letter_code
_entity_poly.pdbx_strand_id
1 'polypeptide(L)'
;MLTRRLMSKDMEERNQQWIWAALGALLLFGVLGWLVYNANWPVIEAAVPKEPITLMGEELLSTYVVPFEIASVLLLAALVGSILIGREKDQESRSAE
;
A
#
# COMPACT_ATOMS: atom_id res chain seq x y z
N MET A 1 23.19 0.44 -9.38
CA MET A 1 22.09 0.08 -8.46
C MET A 1 22.49 0.47 -7.04
N LEU A 2 21.72 1.34 -6.38
CA LEU A 2 21.98 1.83 -5.01
C LEU A 2 21.82 0.73 -3.94
N THR A 3 21.32 -0.44 -4.31
CA THR A 3 20.99 -1.57 -3.42
C THR A 3 22.01 -2.70 -3.43
N ARG A 4 23.15 -2.57 -4.14
CA ARG A 4 24.16 -3.65 -4.28
C ARG A 4 24.70 -4.18 -2.94
N ARG A 5 24.70 -3.35 -1.88
CA ARG A 5 25.12 -3.74 -0.53
C ARG A 5 24.07 -4.53 0.27
N LEU A 6 22.80 -4.51 -0.13
CA LEU A 6 21.73 -5.26 0.55
C LEU A 6 21.66 -6.72 0.10
N MET A 7 22.42 -7.10 -0.92
CA MET A 7 22.47 -8.47 -1.47
C MET A 7 23.82 -9.15 -1.16
N SER A 8 24.56 -8.67 -0.16
CA SER A 8 25.77 -9.34 0.32
C SER A 8 25.37 -10.69 0.96
N LYS A 9 26.06 -11.76 0.55
CA LYS A 9 25.83 -13.14 1.01
C LYS A 9 25.95 -13.37 2.53
N ASP A 10 26.38 -12.35 3.29
CA ASP A 10 26.48 -12.37 4.74
C ASP A 10 25.15 -12.12 5.47
N MET A 11 24.07 -11.78 4.75
CA MET A 11 22.72 -11.81 5.31
C MET A 11 22.21 -13.25 5.33
N GLU A 12 22.41 -13.95 6.46
CA GLU A 12 21.67 -15.17 6.76
C GLU A 12 20.16 -14.86 6.71
N GLU A 13 19.44 -15.41 5.73
CA GLU A 13 17.99 -15.42 5.69
C GLU A 13 17.47 -16.29 6.84
N ARG A 14 17.43 -15.73 8.05
CA ARG A 14 16.93 -16.42 9.23
C ARG A 14 15.40 -16.39 9.25
N ASN A 15 14.79 -17.15 8.34
CA ASN A 15 13.36 -17.41 8.32
C ASN A 15 12.97 -18.56 9.29
N GLN A 16 13.44 -18.47 10.54
CA GLN A 16 13.26 -19.54 11.53
C GLN A 16 11.78 -19.79 11.88
N GLN A 17 10.92 -18.81 11.60
CA GLN A 17 9.48 -18.85 11.89
C GLN A 17 8.62 -19.18 10.67
N TRP A 18 9.20 -19.63 9.54
CA TRP A 18 8.45 -19.80 8.29
C TRP A 18 7.23 -20.74 8.44
N ILE A 19 7.29 -21.74 9.33
CA ILE A 19 6.21 -22.69 9.56
C ILE A 19 5.03 -21.96 10.20
N TRP A 20 5.30 -21.13 11.20
CA TRP A 20 4.28 -20.34 11.88
C TRP A 20 3.69 -19.27 10.96
N ALA A 21 4.52 -18.63 10.13
CA ALA A 21 4.06 -17.69 9.12
C ALA A 21 3.16 -18.37 8.07
N ALA A 22 3.55 -19.56 7.59
CA ALA A 22 2.76 -20.34 6.64
C ALA A 22 1.44 -20.81 7.25
N LEU A 23 1.45 -21.27 8.50
CA LEU A 23 0.25 -21.66 9.23
C LEU A 23 -0.71 -20.47 9.40
N GLY A 24 -0.19 -19.31 9.81
CA GLY A 24 -0.98 -18.08 9.93
C GLY A 24 -1.59 -17.63 8.60
N ALA A 25 -0.81 -17.68 7.52
CA ALA A 25 -1.29 -17.35 6.18
C ALA A 25 -2.39 -18.31 5.70
N LEU A 26 -2.21 -19.62 5.90
CA LEU A 26 -3.19 -20.64 5.53
C LEU A 26 -4.48 -20.51 6.35
N LEU A 27 -4.37 -20.21 7.65
CA LEU A 27 -5.53 -19.98 8.51
C LEU A 27 -6.30 -18.75 8.02
N LEU A 28 -5.62 -17.62 7.81
CA LEU A 28 -6.26 -16.39 7.31
C LEU A 28 -6.92 -16.63 5.96
N PHE A 29 -6.24 -17.30 5.03
CA PHE A 29 -6.78 -17.64 3.72
C PHE A 29 -8.01 -18.55 3.84
N GLY A 30 -7.97 -19.57 4.71
CA GLY A 30 -9.09 -20.47 4.96
C GLY A 30 -10.30 -19.74 5.53
N VAL A 31 -10.10 -18.82 6.48
CA VAL A 31 -11.18 -18.00 7.06
C VAL A 31 -11.80 -17.07 6.02
N LEU A 32 -10.97 -16.35 5.25
CA LEU A 32 -11.46 -15.46 4.19
C LEU A 32 -12.18 -16.25 3.10
N GLY A 33 -11.64 -17.39 2.68
CA GLY A 33 -12.26 -18.27 1.68
C GLY A 33 -13.59 -18.83 2.17
N TRP A 34 -13.67 -19.27 3.42
CA TRP A 34 -14.93 -19.72 4.04
C TRP A 34 -15.96 -18.59 4.09
N LEU A 35 -15.55 -17.38 4.48
CA LEU A 35 -16.44 -16.22 4.54
C LEU A 35 -16.98 -15.84 3.16
N VAL A 36 -16.12 -15.81 2.13
CA VAL A 36 -16.52 -15.51 0.75
C VAL A 36 -17.44 -16.59 0.18
N TYR A 37 -17.19 -17.86 0.50
CA TYR A 37 -18.00 -18.98 0.00
C TYR A 37 -19.39 -19.05 0.64
N ASN A 38 -19.50 -18.72 1.93
CA ASN A 38 -20.78 -18.75 2.66
C ASN A 38 -21.57 -17.43 2.53
N ALA A 39 -20.93 -16.36 2.07
CA ALA A 39 -21.62 -15.10 1.83
C ALA A 39 -22.64 -15.25 0.69
N ASN A 40 -23.89 -14.86 0.96
CA ASN A 40 -24.93 -14.80 -0.06
C ASN A 40 -24.80 -13.48 -0.82
N TRP A 41 -24.06 -13.49 -1.93
CA TRP A 41 -23.81 -12.30 -2.75
C TRP A 41 -25.07 -11.93 -3.55
N PRO A 42 -25.67 -10.74 -3.35
CA PRO A 42 -26.77 -10.27 -4.19
C PRO A 42 -26.21 -9.86 -5.56
N VAL A 43 -26.19 -10.79 -6.51
CA VAL A 43 -25.75 -10.52 -7.88
C VAL A 43 -26.90 -9.85 -8.64
N ILE A 44 -26.72 -8.58 -8.99
CA ILE A 44 -27.63 -7.83 -9.86
C ILE A 44 -26.97 -7.73 -11.22
N GLU A 45 -27.61 -8.26 -12.26
CA GLU A 45 -27.18 -8.04 -13.64
C GLU A 45 -27.53 -6.61 -14.03
N ALA A 46 -26.53 -5.72 -13.96
CA ALA A 46 -26.63 -4.33 -14.40
C ALA A 46 -25.90 -4.15 -15.73
N ALA A 47 -26.51 -3.40 -16.64
CA ALA A 47 -25.83 -2.97 -17.86
C ALA A 47 -24.67 -2.03 -17.52
N VAL A 48 -23.51 -2.23 -18.15
CA VAL A 48 -22.36 -1.33 -17.99
C VAL A 48 -22.78 0.08 -18.44
N PRO A 49 -22.54 1.12 -17.62
CA PRO A 49 -22.88 2.49 -18.01
C PRO A 49 -22.18 2.90 -19.31
N LYS A 50 -22.83 3.73 -20.12
CA LYS A 50 -22.27 4.22 -21.39
C LYS A 50 -21.01 5.07 -21.20
N GLU A 51 -20.89 5.76 -20.07
CA GLU A 51 -19.77 6.66 -19.73
C GLU A 51 -19.27 6.42 -18.29
N PRO A 52 -18.58 5.29 -18.04
CA PRO A 52 -18.20 4.91 -16.69
C PRO A 52 -17.18 5.87 -16.06
N ILE A 53 -16.31 6.48 -16.88
CA ILE A 53 -15.28 7.43 -16.40
C ILE A 53 -15.92 8.71 -15.88
N THR A 54 -16.86 9.29 -16.65
CA THR A 54 -17.57 10.51 -16.26
C THR A 54 -18.31 10.31 -14.94
N LEU A 55 -19.04 9.19 -14.81
CA LEU A 55 -19.78 8.85 -13.60
C LEU A 55 -18.85 8.63 -12.39
N MET A 56 -17.73 7.93 -12.57
CA MET A 56 -16.74 7.77 -11.49
C MET A 56 -16.14 9.11 -11.07
N GLY A 57 -15.83 9.99 -12.02
CA GLY A 57 -15.32 11.34 -11.74
C GLY A 57 -16.32 12.19 -10.95
N GLU A 58 -17.60 12.11 -11.32
CA GLU A 58 -18.68 12.79 -10.61
C GLU A 58 -18.82 12.28 -9.17
N GLU A 59 -18.85 10.96 -8.96
CA GLU A 59 -18.94 10.36 -7.61
C GLU A 59 -17.72 10.69 -6.74
N LEU A 60 -16.51 10.74 -7.32
CA LEU A 60 -15.29 11.13 -6.62
C LEU A 60 -15.32 12.58 -6.12
N LEU A 61 -15.96 13.48 -6.87
CA LEU A 61 -16.03 14.90 -6.54
C LEU A 61 -17.35 15.30 -5.86
N SER A 62 -18.29 14.38 -5.69
CA SER A 62 -19.55 14.57 -4.97
C SER A 62 -19.58 13.72 -3.70
N THR A 63 -20.11 12.50 -3.76
CA THR A 63 -20.28 11.59 -2.62
C THR A 63 -18.97 11.29 -1.90
N TYR A 64 -17.87 11.13 -2.64
CA TYR A 64 -16.57 10.74 -2.12
C TYR A 64 -15.55 11.89 -2.04
N VAL A 65 -16.01 13.15 -2.04
CA VAL A 65 -15.12 14.32 -1.99
C VAL A 65 -14.20 14.31 -0.76
N VAL A 66 -14.73 14.00 0.42
CA VAL A 66 -13.97 13.96 1.67
C VAL A 66 -12.88 12.88 1.66
N PRO A 67 -13.17 11.59 1.37
CA PRO A 67 -12.10 10.58 1.30
C PRO A 67 -11.10 10.86 0.18
N PHE A 68 -11.51 11.46 -0.95
CA PHE A 68 -10.60 11.88 -2.01
C PHE A 68 -9.61 12.95 -1.52
N GLU A 69 -10.09 13.97 -0.81
CA GLU A 69 -9.24 15.00 -0.22
C GLU A 69 -8.23 14.41 0.77
N ILE A 70 -8.67 13.52 1.66
CA ILE A 70 -7.79 12.85 2.62
C ILE A 70 -6.68 12.07 1.90
N ALA A 71 -7.02 11.32 0.85
CA ALA A 71 -6.04 10.61 0.04
C ALA A 71 -5.02 11.58 -0.59
N SER A 72 -5.46 12.73 -1.10
CA SER A 72 -4.57 13.73 -1.70
C SER A 72 -3.57 14.31 -0.70
N VAL A 73 -4.00 14.61 0.52
CA VAL A 73 -3.15 15.12 1.60
C VAL A 73 -2.20 14.03 2.10
N LEU A 74 -2.66 12.78 2.21
CA LEU A 74 -1.81 11.64 2.55
C LEU A 74 -0.70 11.43 1.51
N LEU A 75 -1.01 11.57 0.22
CA LEU A 75 -0.01 11.49 -0.85
C LEU A 75 1.00 12.65 -0.77
N LEU A 76 0.52 13.87 -0.50
CA LEU A 76 1.41 15.02 -0.26
C LEU A 76 2.33 14.77 0.94
N ALA A 77 1.77 14.28 2.06
CA ALA A 77 2.53 13.96 3.26
C ALA A 77 3.56 12.84 3.00
N ALA A 78 3.20 11.81 2.23
CA ALA A 78 4.10 10.75 1.83
C ALA A 78 5.25 11.27 0.95
N LEU A 79 4.98 12.19 0.03
CA LEU A 79 6.00 12.82 -0.81
C LEU A 79 6.98 13.65 0.03
N VAL A 80 6.46 14.52 0.91
CA VAL A 80 7.29 15.31 1.83
C VAL A 80 8.11 14.40 2.74
N GLY A 81 7.49 13.37 3.32
CA GLY A 81 8.17 12.38 4.16
C GLY A 81 9.31 11.66 3.42
N SER A 82 9.07 11.27 2.17
CA SER A 82 10.09 10.63 1.33
C SER A 82 11.27 11.56 1.04
N ILE A 83 11.01 12.84 0.74
CA ILE A 83 12.05 13.84 0.49
C ILE A 83 12.89 14.09 1.76
N LEU A 84 12.24 14.22 2.93
CA LEU A 84 12.95 14.43 4.20
C LEU A 84 13.86 13.25 4.57
N ILE A 85 13.41 12.01 4.35
CA ILE A 85 14.20 10.80 4.59
C ILE A 85 15.36 10.71 3.59
N GLY A 86 15.11 11.04 2.31
CA GLY A 86 16.12 10.94 1.25
C GLY A 86 17.15 12.07 1.24
N ARG A 87 16.95 13.15 2.01
CA ARG A 87 17.86 14.30 2.03
C ARG A 87 19.10 14.01 2.87
N GLU A 88 20.27 14.08 2.23
CA GLU A 88 21.57 14.03 2.90
C GLU A 88 21.76 15.29 3.76
N LYS A 89 22.27 15.13 4.98
CA LYS A 89 22.52 16.24 5.91
C LYS A 89 23.91 16.82 5.64
N ASP A 90 24.01 17.75 4.70
CA ASP A 90 25.27 18.47 4.42
C ASP A 90 25.54 19.60 5.43
N GLN A 91 25.53 19.31 6.74
CA GLN A 91 25.85 20.31 7.77
C GLN A 91 26.51 19.68 8.99
N GLU A 92 27.83 19.44 8.92
CA GLU A 92 28.71 19.54 10.11
C GLU A 92 30.21 19.73 9.79
N SER A 93 30.67 19.51 8.54
CA SER A 93 32.10 19.59 8.20
C SER A 93 32.62 20.96 7.71
N ARG A 94 31.80 22.01 7.71
CA ARG A 94 32.19 23.35 7.18
C ARG A 94 32.31 24.45 8.24
N SER A 95 32.12 24.13 9.53
CA SER A 95 32.23 25.08 10.64
C SER A 95 33.43 24.83 11.55
N ALA A 96 34.31 23.90 11.16
CA ALA A 96 35.52 23.53 11.91
C ALA A 96 36.82 23.77 11.11
N GLU A 97 36.77 24.51 10.00
CA GLU A 97 37.96 24.98 9.27
C GLU A 97 37.97 26.51 9.21
#